data_AF-A0AAD4R8G2-F1
#
_entry.id   AF-A0AAD4R8G2-F1
#
_cell.length_a   1.000
_cell.length_b   1.000
_cell.length_c   1.000
_cell.angle_alpha   90.00
_cell.angle_beta   90.00
_cell.angle_gamma   90.00
#
_symmetry.space_group_name_H-M   'P 1'
#
loop_
_entity.id
_entity.type
_entity.pdbx_description
1 polymer ?
#
loop_
_entity_poly.entity_id
_entity_poly.type
_entity_poly.pdbx_seq_one_letter_code
_entity_poly.pdbx_strand_id
1 'polypeptide(L)'
;MGIKPGAVVYRYDVDIVRLDKKLYLTKLGADDGQKTLNRKMCTSLIATLYEKTGFHYNQHIHYVYDGRKNLFTNGEIELEQSVVQIVPDEMEDFVRVSLRNSPASIKIVPSSTFKLPLSLVDSSLCSSPDKQADHSLRTFLELLTTQPLLNSGAYNVGGIGKLFEKRPTGHLLGGIATHAGIAKGIRIVQNNGAPTPALVADVRTCAFYREQTLDRSIQEMIPRDGQLTHDVWRKILTLYKGVRCTLTYDQSRSIVIGSFTSQPLAEIEIRLAGSSANVSLVDFFANKKDVEIPAEQLYWPAVRATASANSVFPVNVLQIMPNQRVPMEKMSESISAALLKDAPAAYATDHAPNPGFSGFPEAISPDRNTSGG
;
A
#
# COMPACT_ATOMS: atom_id res chain seq x y z
N MET A 1 -18.39 24.88 6.06
CA MET A 1 -17.03 25.23 6.54
C MET A 1 -16.20 25.63 5.32
N GLY A 2 -15.81 26.90 5.20
CA GLY A 2 -14.96 27.37 4.11
C GLY A 2 -13.49 27.44 4.53
N ILE A 3 -12.57 27.38 3.56
CA ILE A 3 -11.15 27.67 3.80
C ILE A 3 -11.04 29.13 4.22
N LYS A 4 -10.38 29.39 5.36
CA LYS A 4 -10.18 30.78 5.83
C LYS A 4 -9.36 31.56 4.79
N PRO A 5 -9.74 32.81 4.46
CA PRO A 5 -8.92 33.66 3.61
C PRO A 5 -7.49 33.76 4.16
N GLY A 6 -6.49 33.60 3.28
CA GLY A 6 -5.07 33.63 3.66
C GLY A 6 -4.54 32.36 4.33
N ALA A 7 -5.31 31.27 4.40
CA ALA A 7 -4.80 30.01 4.92
C ALA A 7 -3.62 29.47 4.08
N VAL A 8 -2.56 29.08 4.76
CA VAL A 8 -1.34 28.51 4.17
C VAL A 8 -1.08 27.15 4.79
N VAL A 9 -0.57 26.22 3.98
CA VAL A 9 -0.01 24.96 4.45
C VAL A 9 1.45 24.86 4.04
N TYR A 10 2.24 24.17 4.84
CA TYR A 10 3.68 24.09 4.67
C TYR A 10 4.08 22.70 4.23
N ARG A 11 4.82 22.58 3.13
CA ARG A 11 5.24 21.30 2.55
C ARG A 11 6.71 21.03 2.83
N TYR A 12 6.97 19.82 3.32
CA TYR A 12 8.31 19.32 3.59
C TYR A 12 8.56 18.03 2.82
N ASP A 13 9.82 17.85 2.43
CA ASP A 13 10.38 16.60 1.96
C ASP A 13 11.00 15.84 3.15
N VAL A 14 10.59 14.58 3.32
CA VAL A 14 11.02 13.69 4.40
C VAL A 14 11.91 12.60 3.85
N ASP A 15 13.06 12.39 4.48
CA ASP A 15 13.95 11.27 4.25
C ASP A 15 14.16 10.48 5.54
N ILE A 16 13.89 9.17 5.49
CA ILE A 16 14.07 8.26 6.61
C ILE A 16 15.04 7.16 6.19
N VAL A 17 16.13 7.01 6.94
CA VAL A 17 17.25 6.12 6.63
C VAL A 17 17.52 5.19 7.80
N ARG A 18 17.55 3.89 7.52
CA ARG A 18 18.10 2.89 8.43
C ARG A 18 19.62 2.98 8.40
N LEU A 19 20.25 3.22 9.54
CA LEU A 19 21.63 3.69 9.61
C LEU A 19 22.70 2.61 9.34
N ASP A 20 22.47 1.36 9.75
CA ASP A 20 23.46 0.28 9.59
C ASP A 20 23.79 -0.05 8.11
N LYS A 21 22.80 0.06 7.23
CA LYS A 21 22.88 -0.27 5.80
C LYS A 21 22.70 0.93 4.88
N LYS A 22 22.47 2.11 5.45
CA LYS A 22 22.09 3.33 4.72
C LYS A 22 20.91 3.09 3.78
N LEU A 23 19.93 2.32 4.24
CA LEU A 23 18.74 1.96 3.46
C LEU A 23 17.66 3.03 3.65
N TYR A 24 17.24 3.65 2.54
CA TYR A 24 16.18 4.67 2.55
C TYR A 24 14.80 4.00 2.58
N LEU A 25 14.07 4.21 3.67
CA LEU A 25 12.72 3.67 3.85
C LEU A 25 11.68 4.45 3.03
N THR A 26 11.93 5.73 2.78
CA THR A 26 11.06 6.63 2.00
C THR A 26 11.08 6.34 0.49
N LYS A 27 12.07 5.58 0.00
CA LYS A 27 12.14 5.17 -1.41
C LYS A 27 11.10 4.09 -1.73
N LEU A 28 10.70 4.05 -3.01
CA LEU A 28 9.76 3.07 -3.54
C LEU A 28 10.26 1.64 -3.29
N GLY A 29 9.47 0.86 -2.55
CA GLY A 29 9.67 -0.59 -2.47
C GLY A 29 9.44 -1.26 -3.83
N ALA A 30 10.07 -2.41 -4.04
CA ALA A 30 9.98 -3.16 -5.30
C ALA A 30 8.55 -3.68 -5.57
N ASP A 31 7.85 -4.12 -4.52
CA ASP A 31 6.53 -4.73 -4.56
C ASP A 31 5.58 -4.10 -3.52
N ASP A 32 4.30 -4.46 -3.58
CA ASP A 32 3.26 -3.90 -2.70
C ASP A 32 3.49 -4.25 -1.22
N GLY A 33 4.05 -5.42 -0.91
CA GLY A 33 4.37 -5.84 0.45
C GLY A 33 5.44 -4.95 1.06
N GLN A 34 6.56 -4.75 0.35
CA GLN A 34 7.64 -3.87 0.81
C GLN A 34 7.19 -2.40 0.88
N LYS A 35 6.41 -1.93 -0.10
CA LYS A 35 5.85 -0.56 -0.08
C LYS A 35 4.96 -0.33 1.14
N THR A 36 4.16 -1.33 1.50
CA THR A 36 3.27 -1.24 2.68
C THR A 36 4.07 -1.23 3.96
N LEU A 37 5.04 -2.15 4.10
CA LEU A 37 5.91 -2.21 5.28
C LEU A 37 6.67 -0.90 5.48
N ASN A 38 7.31 -0.39 4.43
CA ASN A 38 8.02 0.89 4.48
C ASN A 38 7.11 2.03 4.93
N ARG A 39 5.90 2.15 4.35
CA ARG A 39 4.94 3.18 4.75
C ARG A 39 4.55 3.09 6.22
N LYS A 40 4.28 1.89 6.72
CA LYS A 40 3.94 1.67 8.14
C LYS A 40 5.10 2.09 9.04
N MET A 41 6.33 1.66 8.74
CA MET A 41 7.52 2.05 9.50
C MET A 41 7.74 3.56 9.46
N CYS A 42 7.68 4.19 8.29
CA CYS A 42 7.84 5.63 8.16
C CYS A 42 6.78 6.40 8.95
N THR A 43 5.53 5.96 8.91
CA THR A 43 4.42 6.61 9.63
C THR A 43 4.64 6.52 11.14
N SER A 44 5.01 5.34 11.65
CA SER A 44 5.33 5.13 13.07
C SER A 44 6.53 5.98 13.49
N LEU A 45 7.61 6.01 12.71
CA LEU A 45 8.80 6.81 13.01
C LEU A 45 8.53 8.33 13.02
N ILE A 46 7.66 8.84 12.13
CA ILE A 46 7.24 10.25 12.16
C ILE A 46 6.33 10.54 13.35
N ALA A 47 5.45 9.60 13.73
CA ALA A 47 4.65 9.73 14.94
C ALA A 47 5.53 9.81 16.20
N THR A 48 6.51 8.91 16.34
CA THR A 48 7.50 8.94 17.43
C THR A 48 8.28 10.25 17.45
N LEU A 49 8.73 10.74 16.28
CA LEU A 49 9.40 12.04 16.19
C LEU A 49 8.49 13.18 16.67
N TYR A 50 7.25 13.20 16.23
CA TYR A 50 6.28 14.22 16.61
C TYR A 50 5.94 14.22 18.11
N GLU A 51 5.81 13.04 18.72
CA GLU A 51 5.60 12.90 20.17
C GLU A 51 6.77 13.48 20.97
N LYS A 52 7.99 13.31 20.46
CA LYS A 52 9.24 13.71 21.12
C LYS A 52 9.54 15.20 20.93
N THR A 53 9.32 15.69 19.71
CA THR A 53 9.55 17.06 19.29
C THR A 53 8.24 17.52 18.68
N GLY A 54 7.26 18.09 19.37
CA GLY A 54 6.01 18.52 18.74
C GLY A 54 6.16 19.67 17.70
N PHE A 55 7.03 19.51 16.69
CA PHE A 55 7.39 20.43 15.62
C PHE A 55 7.39 21.89 16.11
N HIS A 56 8.33 22.22 17.01
CA HIS A 56 8.16 23.35 17.92
C HIS A 56 8.23 24.74 17.25
N TYR A 57 7.69 25.74 17.97
CA TYR A 57 7.13 27.05 17.54
C TYR A 57 5.71 27.02 16.96
N ASN A 58 4.78 26.34 17.64
CA ASN A 58 3.36 26.69 17.83
C ASN A 58 2.71 25.50 18.55
N GLN A 59 2.00 25.71 19.66
CA GLN A 59 1.42 24.61 20.47
C GLN A 59 0.34 23.77 19.74
N HIS A 60 0.11 23.99 18.45
CA HIS A 60 -0.93 23.37 17.64
C HIS A 60 -0.49 23.05 16.20
N ILE A 61 0.74 22.54 16.00
CA ILE A 61 1.12 21.98 14.70
C ILE A 61 0.41 20.63 14.51
N HIS A 62 -0.43 20.56 13.48
CA HIS A 62 -1.00 19.34 12.94
C HIS A 62 -0.34 19.01 11.61
N TYR A 63 -0.24 17.72 11.32
CA TYR A 63 0.38 17.25 10.09
C TYR A 63 -0.45 16.19 9.37
N VAL A 64 -0.21 16.08 8.07
CA VAL A 64 -0.63 14.94 7.24
C VAL A 64 0.60 14.41 6.51
N TYR A 65 0.72 13.08 6.43
CA TYR A 65 1.92 12.42 5.93
C TYR A 65 1.57 11.26 4.99
N ASP A 66 2.25 11.16 3.86
CA ASP A 66 2.00 10.13 2.85
C ASP A 66 2.66 8.77 3.15
N GLY A 67 3.32 8.64 4.30
CA GLY A 67 4.12 7.46 4.65
C GLY A 67 5.41 7.34 3.83
N ARG A 68 5.80 8.38 3.10
CA ARG A 68 6.97 8.42 2.21
C ARG A 68 7.69 9.76 2.31
N LYS A 69 7.58 10.62 1.29
CA LYS A 69 8.40 11.82 1.15
C LYS A 69 7.63 13.08 1.53
N ASN A 70 6.31 13.10 1.40
CA ASN A 70 5.55 14.34 1.52
C ASN A 70 4.92 14.45 2.91
N LEU A 71 5.34 15.46 3.65
CA LEU A 71 4.74 15.89 4.91
C LEU A 71 4.17 17.30 4.72
N PHE A 72 2.94 17.51 5.17
CA PHE A 72 2.32 18.83 5.18
C PHE A 72 1.93 19.21 6.60
N THR A 73 2.11 20.47 6.95
CA THR A 73 1.71 21.01 8.27
C THR A 73 0.89 22.28 8.13
N ASN A 74 0.12 22.60 9.16
CA ASN A 74 -0.64 23.86 9.28
C ASN A 74 0.18 25.05 9.81
N GLY A 75 1.44 24.82 10.20
CA GLY A 75 2.38 25.83 10.69
C GLY A 75 3.82 25.48 10.31
N GLU A 76 4.71 26.47 10.33
CA GLU A 76 6.14 26.24 10.06
C GLU A 76 6.75 25.42 11.19
N ILE A 77 7.34 24.28 10.82
CA ILE A 77 8.17 23.46 11.69
C ILE A 77 9.51 24.18 11.90
N GLU A 78 9.91 24.37 13.15
CA GLU A 78 11.30 24.62 13.53
C GLU A 78 11.84 23.41 14.30
N LEU A 79 12.87 22.78 13.74
CA LEU A 79 13.63 21.72 14.41
C LEU A 79 14.99 22.27 14.82
N GLU A 80 15.39 22.06 16.08
CA GLU A 80 16.73 22.41 16.57
C GLU A 80 17.84 21.74 15.75
N GLN A 81 17.55 20.52 15.26
CA GLN A 81 18.44 19.74 14.42
C GLN A 81 17.72 19.35 13.13
N SER A 82 18.34 19.61 11.98
CA SER A 82 17.76 19.23 10.68
C SER A 82 17.69 17.71 10.47
N VAL A 83 18.38 16.93 11.32
CA VAL A 83 18.40 15.47 11.31
C VAL A 83 18.23 14.99 12.74
N VAL A 84 17.19 14.18 12.98
CA VAL A 84 16.91 13.57 14.28
C VAL A 84 17.13 12.06 14.17
N GLN A 85 17.73 11.46 15.19
CA GLN A 85 17.88 10.01 15.29
C GLN A 85 16.85 9.45 16.27
N ILE A 86 16.20 8.36 15.85
CA ILE A 86 15.34 7.54 16.70
C ILE A 86 16.11 6.26 16.98
N VAL A 87 16.37 5.99 18.26
CA VAL A 87 17.07 4.78 18.69
C VAL A 87 16.09 3.62 18.88
N PRO A 88 16.54 2.35 18.85
CA PRO A 88 15.64 1.19 18.89
C PRO A 88 14.66 1.17 20.08
N ASP A 89 15.09 1.67 21.24
CA ASP A 89 14.28 1.68 22.46
C ASP A 89 13.10 2.66 22.41
N GLU A 90 13.13 3.59 21.45
CA GLU A 90 12.05 4.57 21.21
C GLU A 90 11.08 4.10 20.13
N MET A 91 11.38 2.99 19.45
CA MET A 91 10.58 2.48 18.34
C MET A 91 9.52 1.51 18.83
N GLU A 92 8.36 1.54 18.18
CA GLU A 92 7.38 0.45 18.27
C GLU A 92 8.04 -0.89 17.91
N ASP A 93 7.60 -1.96 18.58
CA ASP A 93 8.18 -3.30 18.47
C ASP A 93 8.29 -3.77 17.01
N PHE A 94 7.25 -3.56 16.20
CA PHE A 94 7.26 -4.01 14.80
C PHE A 94 8.31 -3.27 13.96
N VAL A 95 8.57 -1.99 14.24
CA VAL A 95 9.61 -1.19 13.57
C VAL A 95 10.98 -1.68 14.02
N ARG A 96 11.16 -1.84 15.34
CA ARG A 96 12.41 -2.34 15.93
C ARG A 96 12.80 -3.70 15.35
N VAL A 97 11.86 -4.64 15.26
CA VAL A 97 12.05 -5.96 14.64
C VAL A 97 12.39 -5.84 13.15
N SER A 98 11.62 -5.04 12.40
CA SER A 98 11.83 -4.86 10.95
C SER A 98 13.20 -4.22 10.62
N LEU A 99 13.66 -3.31 11.48
CA LEU A 99 14.96 -2.66 11.36
C LEU A 99 16.09 -3.46 12.03
N ARG A 100 15.80 -4.58 12.70
CA ARG A 100 16.77 -5.42 13.43
C ARG A 100 17.56 -4.64 14.47
N ASN A 101 16.86 -3.86 15.28
CA ASN A 101 17.46 -2.97 16.27
C ASN A 101 18.45 -1.95 15.67
N SER A 102 18.34 -1.64 14.38
CA SER A 102 19.12 -0.56 13.78
C SER A 102 18.44 0.78 14.04
N PRO A 103 19.17 1.82 14.48
CA PRO A 103 18.61 3.15 14.62
C PRO A 103 18.20 3.72 13.26
N ALA A 104 17.23 4.63 13.29
CA ALA A 104 16.74 5.34 12.12
C ALA A 104 17.10 6.82 12.22
N SER A 105 17.48 7.41 11.09
CA SER A 105 17.67 8.85 10.96
C SER A 105 16.55 9.44 10.12
N ILE A 106 15.97 10.52 10.63
CA ILE A 106 14.88 11.26 10.00
C ILE A 106 15.40 12.65 9.67
N LYS A 107 15.26 13.06 8.41
CA LYS A 107 15.57 14.40 7.92
C LYS A 107 14.30 15.00 7.33
N ILE A 108 13.94 16.21 7.77
CA ILE A 108 12.78 16.95 7.29
C ILE A 108 13.29 18.29 6.77
N VAL A 109 13.04 18.58 5.49
CA VAL A 109 13.48 19.83 4.84
C VAL A 109 12.33 20.52 4.14
N PRO A 110 12.24 21.87 4.17
CA PRO A 110 11.30 22.61 3.35
C PRO A 110 11.39 22.17 1.88
N SER A 111 10.25 21.90 1.25
CA SER A 111 10.22 21.55 -0.16
C SER A 111 10.41 22.80 -1.04
N SER A 112 10.65 22.62 -2.34
CA SER A 112 10.70 23.74 -3.29
C SER A 112 9.40 24.55 -3.34
N THR A 113 8.28 23.91 -2.99
CA THR A 113 6.93 24.48 -2.86
C THR A 113 6.56 24.61 -1.38
N PHE A 114 7.44 25.24 -0.60
CA PHE A 114 7.37 25.27 0.86
C PHE A 114 6.05 25.85 1.39
N LYS A 115 5.66 27.06 0.96
CA LYS A 115 4.43 27.72 1.39
C LYS A 115 3.36 27.55 0.31
N LEU A 116 2.23 26.94 0.66
CA LEU A 116 1.11 26.68 -0.24
C LEU A 116 -0.12 27.44 0.25
N PRO A 117 -0.40 28.63 -0.31
CA PRO A 117 -1.66 29.33 -0.06
C PRO A 117 -2.83 28.50 -0.60
N LEU A 118 -3.80 28.21 0.27
CA LEU A 118 -5.00 27.44 -0.11
C LEU A 118 -5.96 28.24 -1.01
N SER A 119 -5.74 29.54 -1.17
CA SER A 119 -6.44 30.38 -2.15
C SER A 119 -5.99 30.12 -3.60
N LEU A 120 -4.90 29.39 -3.83
CA LEU A 120 -4.39 29.07 -5.18
C LEU A 120 -5.18 27.97 -5.91
N VAL A 121 -6.42 27.69 -5.51
CA VAL A 121 -7.31 26.83 -6.30
C VAL A 121 -7.50 27.42 -7.71
N ASP A 122 -7.52 28.74 -7.83
CA ASP A 122 -7.76 29.41 -9.10
C ASP A 122 -6.60 29.25 -10.10
N SER A 123 -5.35 29.29 -9.63
CA SER A 123 -4.17 29.07 -10.48
C SER A 123 -4.00 27.62 -10.92
N SER A 124 -4.80 26.70 -10.34
CA SER A 124 -4.80 25.29 -10.73
C SER A 124 -5.80 24.92 -11.82
N LEU A 125 -6.59 25.88 -12.32
CA LEU A 125 -7.27 25.77 -13.61
C LEU A 125 -6.33 26.19 -14.74
N CYS A 126 -5.35 25.36 -15.07
CA CYS A 126 -4.62 25.53 -16.31
C CYS A 126 -5.40 24.89 -17.45
N SER A 127 -5.67 25.63 -18.52
CA SER A 127 -6.21 25.10 -19.78
C SER A 127 -5.27 24.11 -20.49
N SER A 128 -4.05 23.90 -19.96
CA SER A 128 -3.11 22.87 -20.37
C SER A 128 -2.62 22.07 -19.13
N PRO A 129 -3.33 21.02 -18.70
CA PRO A 129 -2.98 20.20 -17.54
C PRO A 129 -1.55 19.66 -17.58
N ASP A 130 -1.03 19.39 -18.78
CA ASP A 130 0.32 18.86 -19.02
C ASP A 130 1.44 19.87 -18.71
N LYS A 131 1.08 21.17 -18.63
CA LYS A 131 1.99 22.27 -18.24
C LYS A 131 1.88 22.64 -16.77
N GLN A 132 0.96 21.99 -16.04
CA GLN A 132 0.74 22.24 -14.63
C GLN A 132 1.79 21.49 -13.81
N ALA A 133 2.95 22.10 -13.65
CA ALA A 133 4.11 21.46 -13.01
C ALA A 133 3.91 21.18 -11.50
N ASP A 134 3.01 21.90 -10.83
CA ASP A 134 2.81 21.78 -9.38
C ASP A 134 1.47 21.14 -9.02
N HIS A 135 1.53 19.93 -8.47
CA HIS A 135 0.39 19.18 -7.94
C HIS A 135 0.30 19.20 -6.40
N SER A 136 1.04 20.09 -5.73
CA SER A 136 1.16 20.10 -4.26
C SER A 136 -0.16 20.34 -3.56
N LEU A 137 -0.96 21.32 -4.01
CA LEU A 137 -2.28 21.59 -3.41
C LEU A 137 -3.23 20.40 -3.56
N ARG A 138 -3.26 19.79 -4.75
CA ARG A 138 -4.04 18.58 -5.02
C ARG A 138 -3.61 17.42 -4.12
N THR A 139 -2.30 17.22 -3.99
CA THR A 139 -1.70 16.18 -3.13
C THR A 139 -2.04 16.41 -1.66
N PHE A 140 -1.94 17.65 -1.19
CA PHE A 140 -2.33 18.04 0.16
C PHE A 140 -3.80 17.71 0.44
N LEU A 141 -4.73 18.17 -0.41
CA LEU A 141 -6.15 17.90 -0.25
C LEU A 141 -6.49 16.40 -0.31
N GLU A 142 -5.78 15.65 -1.15
CA GLU A 142 -5.91 14.20 -1.22
C GLU A 142 -5.42 13.52 0.07
N LEU A 143 -4.29 13.95 0.63
CA LEU A 143 -3.78 13.42 1.91
C LEU A 143 -4.69 13.81 3.07
N LEU A 144 -5.17 15.05 3.11
CA LEU A 144 -6.08 15.56 4.15
C LEU A 144 -7.35 14.71 4.24
N THR A 145 -7.92 14.34 3.09
CA THR A 145 -9.10 13.45 3.02
C THR A 145 -8.76 11.97 3.23
N THR A 146 -7.48 11.59 3.25
CA THR A 146 -7.02 10.21 3.49
C THR A 146 -6.67 9.98 4.96
N GLN A 147 -6.08 10.97 5.62
CA GLN A 147 -5.48 10.82 6.96
C GLN A 147 -6.45 10.27 8.01
N PRO A 148 -7.72 10.73 8.12
CA PRO A 148 -8.66 10.17 9.10
C PRO A 148 -8.92 8.67 8.90
N LEU A 149 -8.98 8.22 7.65
CA LEU A 149 -9.19 6.80 7.31
C LEU A 149 -7.96 5.97 7.68
N LEU A 150 -6.75 6.50 7.52
CA LEU A 150 -5.53 5.83 7.96
C LEU A 150 -5.41 5.79 9.49
N ASN A 151 -5.71 6.92 10.14
CA ASN A 151 -5.67 7.04 11.60
C ASN A 151 -6.68 6.12 12.30
N SER A 152 -7.81 5.82 11.64
CA SER A 152 -8.78 4.83 12.15
C SER A 152 -8.19 3.40 12.25
N GLY A 153 -7.09 3.14 11.55
CA GLY A 153 -6.51 1.81 11.44
C GLY A 153 -7.35 0.83 10.63
N ALA A 154 -8.50 1.23 10.07
CA ALA A 154 -9.42 0.33 9.37
C ALA A 154 -9.07 0.10 7.88
N TYR A 155 -8.19 0.93 7.30
CA TYR A 155 -7.87 0.90 5.88
C TYR A 155 -6.37 0.67 5.62
N ASN A 156 -6.07 0.04 4.48
CA ASN A 156 -4.74 -0.06 3.88
C ASN A 156 -4.64 0.80 2.62
N VAL A 157 -3.46 1.36 2.37
CA VAL A 157 -3.17 2.13 1.14
C VAL A 157 -2.73 1.18 0.03
N GLY A 158 -3.53 1.06 -1.04
CA GLY A 158 -3.23 0.24 -2.22
C GLY A 158 -2.62 1.01 -3.40
N GLY A 159 -2.26 2.28 -3.21
CA GLY A 159 -1.74 3.16 -4.26
C GLY A 159 -2.06 4.63 -3.96
N ILE A 160 -1.75 5.52 -4.90
CA ILE A 160 -2.21 6.91 -4.83
C ILE A 160 -3.74 6.91 -4.92
N GLY A 161 -4.41 7.60 -4.00
CA GLY A 161 -5.87 7.69 -3.94
C GLY A 161 -6.62 6.40 -3.66
N LYS A 162 -5.96 5.26 -3.46
CA LYS A 162 -6.62 3.95 -3.33
C LYS A 162 -6.52 3.43 -1.91
N LEU A 163 -7.68 3.24 -1.28
CA LEU A 163 -7.83 2.74 0.07
C LEU A 163 -8.68 1.47 0.04
N PHE A 164 -8.29 0.47 0.81
CA PHE A 164 -9.02 -0.79 0.92
C PHE A 164 -9.23 -1.11 2.39
N GLU A 165 -10.42 -1.55 2.75
CA GLU A 165 -10.71 -2.00 4.11
C GLU A 165 -9.80 -3.18 4.49
N LYS A 166 -9.32 -3.20 5.73
CA LYS A 166 -8.55 -4.34 6.24
C LYS A 166 -9.41 -5.58 6.39
N ARG A 167 -10.71 -5.40 6.67
CA ARG A 167 -11.66 -6.49 6.77
C ARG A 167 -11.97 -7.02 5.36
N PRO A 168 -11.83 -8.33 5.12
CA PRO A 168 -12.19 -8.91 3.84
C PRO A 168 -13.72 -8.97 3.68
N THR A 169 -14.18 -8.80 2.45
CA THR A 169 -15.58 -8.98 2.03
C THR A 169 -15.88 -10.41 1.63
N GLY A 170 -14.85 -11.16 1.21
CA GLY A 170 -14.98 -12.54 0.77
C GLY A 170 -13.65 -13.28 0.81
N HIS A 171 -13.73 -14.61 0.83
CA HIS A 171 -12.58 -15.50 0.79
C HIS A 171 -12.67 -16.42 -0.43
N LEU A 172 -11.56 -16.55 -1.14
CA LEU A 172 -11.40 -17.39 -2.32
C LEU A 172 -10.27 -18.40 -2.08
N LEU A 173 -10.29 -19.49 -2.84
CA LEU A 173 -9.24 -20.51 -2.79
C LEU A 173 -7.86 -19.92 -3.16
N GLY A 174 -6.80 -20.57 -2.70
CA GLY A 174 -5.44 -20.11 -2.93
C GLY A 174 -5.05 -18.93 -2.05
N GLY A 175 -5.60 -18.86 -0.83
CA GLY A 175 -5.26 -17.81 0.12
C GLY A 175 -5.56 -16.42 -0.42
N ILE A 176 -6.69 -16.22 -1.11
CA ILE A 176 -7.09 -14.93 -1.66
C ILE A 176 -8.28 -14.39 -0.89
N ALA A 177 -8.32 -13.08 -0.67
CA ALA A 177 -9.45 -12.39 -0.10
C ALA A 177 -9.86 -11.20 -0.99
N THR A 178 -11.16 -10.96 -1.10
CA THR A 178 -11.68 -9.72 -1.70
C THR A 178 -11.82 -8.67 -0.60
N HIS A 179 -11.50 -7.43 -0.95
CA HIS A 179 -11.61 -6.28 -0.06
C HIS A 179 -12.36 -5.16 -0.76
N ALA A 180 -13.34 -4.58 -0.07
CA ALA A 180 -13.95 -3.32 -0.45
C ALA A 180 -12.95 -2.18 -0.29
N GLY A 181 -13.11 -1.15 -1.09
CA GLY A 181 -12.22 -0.01 -1.12
C GLY A 181 -12.79 1.14 -1.91
N ILE A 182 -12.02 2.23 -1.93
CA ILE A 182 -12.37 3.47 -2.60
C ILE A 182 -11.14 3.94 -3.38
N ALA A 183 -11.36 4.24 -4.66
CA ALA A 183 -10.45 5.05 -5.46
C ALA A 183 -10.96 6.49 -5.40
N LYS A 184 -10.21 7.36 -4.71
CA LYS A 184 -10.52 8.77 -4.59
C LYS A 184 -9.43 9.65 -5.18
N GLY A 185 -9.79 10.87 -5.51
CA GLY A 185 -8.85 11.90 -5.94
C GLY A 185 -9.50 13.26 -5.90
N ILE A 186 -8.67 14.30 -5.84
CA ILE A 186 -9.15 15.67 -5.94
C ILE A 186 -9.16 16.10 -7.40
N ARG A 187 -10.21 16.76 -7.85
CA ARG A 187 -10.27 17.45 -9.16
C ARG A 187 -10.69 18.89 -8.94
N ILE A 188 -10.18 19.82 -9.74
CA ILE A 188 -10.70 21.19 -9.73
C ILE A 188 -11.81 21.26 -10.77
N VAL A 189 -12.99 21.68 -10.34
CA VAL A 189 -14.19 21.82 -11.18
C VAL A 189 -14.68 23.25 -11.14
N GLN A 190 -15.40 23.69 -12.17
CA GLN A 190 -16.09 24.96 -12.14
C GLN A 190 -17.44 24.79 -11.42
N ASN A 191 -17.66 25.54 -10.35
CA ASN A 191 -18.90 25.54 -9.59
C ASN A 191 -19.39 26.99 -9.45
N ASN A 192 -20.53 27.31 -10.04
CA ASN A 192 -21.08 28.68 -10.10
C ASN A 192 -20.08 29.73 -10.57
N GLY A 193 -19.31 29.41 -11.61
CA GLY A 193 -18.28 30.29 -12.18
C GLY A 193 -16.96 30.33 -11.41
N ALA A 194 -16.89 29.74 -10.20
CA ALA A 194 -15.69 29.72 -9.37
C ALA A 194 -14.95 28.37 -9.43
N PRO A 195 -13.62 28.36 -9.51
CA PRO A 195 -12.80 27.15 -9.39
C PRO A 195 -12.95 26.52 -8.00
N THR A 196 -13.37 25.27 -7.92
CA THR A 196 -13.62 24.59 -6.64
C THR A 196 -12.98 23.20 -6.63
N PRO A 197 -12.24 22.81 -5.57
CA PRO A 197 -11.76 21.45 -5.44
C PRO A 197 -12.94 20.52 -5.11
N ALA A 198 -13.16 19.52 -5.94
CA ALA A 198 -14.12 18.45 -5.72
C ALA A 198 -13.39 17.15 -5.37
N LEU A 199 -13.89 16.46 -4.35
CA LEU A 199 -13.50 15.08 -4.07
C LEU A 199 -14.28 14.15 -5.01
N VAL A 200 -13.55 13.46 -5.89
CA VAL A 200 -14.10 12.39 -6.70
C VAL A 200 -13.78 11.08 -6.01
N ALA A 201 -14.79 10.24 -5.78
CA ALA A 201 -14.63 8.93 -5.16
C ALA A 201 -15.42 7.89 -5.95
N ASP A 202 -14.82 6.72 -6.09
CA ASP A 202 -15.37 5.58 -6.81
C ASP A 202 -15.13 4.32 -5.98
N VAL A 203 -16.17 3.49 -5.82
CA VAL A 203 -16.08 2.27 -5.02
C VAL A 203 -15.32 1.21 -5.80
N ARG A 204 -14.49 0.43 -5.11
CA ARG A 204 -13.65 -0.61 -5.69
C ARG A 204 -13.73 -1.88 -4.87
N THR A 205 -13.68 -3.01 -5.57
CA THR A 205 -13.40 -4.31 -4.97
C THR A 205 -12.09 -4.81 -5.56
N CYS A 206 -11.17 -5.31 -4.75
CA CYS A 206 -9.88 -5.81 -5.21
C CYS A 206 -9.48 -7.09 -4.47
N ALA A 207 -8.78 -7.98 -5.17
CA ALA A 207 -8.27 -9.22 -4.61
C ALA A 207 -6.87 -9.02 -4.02
N PHE A 208 -6.65 -9.57 -2.83
CA PHE A 208 -5.39 -9.55 -2.11
C PHE A 208 -5.00 -10.97 -1.70
N TYR A 209 -3.69 -11.22 -1.62
CA TYR A 209 -3.21 -12.41 -0.93
C TYR A 209 -3.47 -12.26 0.58
N ARG A 210 -3.99 -13.31 1.20
CA ARG A 210 -4.25 -13.39 2.64
C ARG A 210 -2.92 -13.47 3.39
N GLU A 211 -2.90 -12.81 4.54
CA GLU A 211 -1.80 -12.91 5.49
C GLU A 211 -1.86 -14.26 6.23
N GLN A 212 -1.33 -15.30 5.58
CA GLN A 212 -1.21 -16.64 6.15
C GLN A 212 0.05 -17.32 5.64
N THR A 213 0.39 -18.47 6.22
CA THR A 213 1.50 -19.29 5.75
C THR A 213 1.23 -19.81 4.34
N LEU A 214 2.28 -19.94 3.54
CA LEU A 214 2.17 -20.31 2.14
C LEU A 214 1.61 -21.74 1.99
N ASP A 215 1.99 -22.65 2.88
CA ASP A 215 1.48 -24.01 2.93
C ASP A 215 -0.04 -24.06 3.11
N ARG A 216 -0.62 -23.27 4.02
CA ARG A 216 -2.09 -23.16 4.17
C ARG A 216 -2.75 -22.68 2.88
N SER A 217 -2.14 -21.71 2.22
CA SER A 217 -2.67 -21.19 0.95
C SER A 217 -2.59 -22.22 -0.17
N ILE A 218 -1.52 -23.02 -0.20
CA ILE A 218 -1.36 -24.15 -1.12
C ILE A 218 -2.39 -25.24 -0.84
N GLN A 219 -2.63 -25.60 0.42
CA GLN A 219 -3.62 -26.62 0.81
C GLN A 219 -5.02 -26.30 0.31
N GLU A 220 -5.41 -25.03 0.28
CA GLU A 220 -6.69 -24.57 -0.30
C GLU A 220 -6.79 -24.82 -1.82
N MET A 221 -5.67 -25.03 -2.52
CA MET A 221 -5.61 -25.30 -3.96
C MET A 221 -5.48 -26.78 -4.30
N ILE A 222 -5.27 -27.66 -3.32
CA ILE A 222 -5.09 -29.10 -3.56
C ILE A 222 -6.47 -29.73 -3.86
N PRO A 223 -6.64 -30.44 -4.99
CA PRO A 223 -7.88 -31.15 -5.28
C PRO A 223 -8.21 -32.18 -4.20
N ARG A 224 -9.50 -32.35 -3.86
CA ARG A 224 -9.96 -33.27 -2.81
C ARG A 224 -9.67 -34.74 -3.12
N ASP A 225 -9.58 -35.07 -4.40
CA ASP A 225 -9.27 -36.36 -5.01
C ASP A 225 -7.76 -36.62 -5.17
N GLY A 226 -6.92 -35.65 -4.82
CA GLY A 226 -5.60 -35.88 -4.23
C GLY A 226 -4.56 -36.55 -5.12
N GLN A 227 -3.92 -35.77 -6.00
CA GLN A 227 -2.50 -35.92 -6.32
C GLN A 227 -1.89 -34.55 -6.61
N LEU A 228 -0.75 -34.24 -5.97
CA LEU A 228 0.06 -33.07 -6.26
C LEU A 228 0.86 -33.29 -7.54
N THR A 229 0.19 -33.15 -8.68
CA THR A 229 0.86 -33.28 -9.98
C THR A 229 1.75 -32.08 -10.29
N HIS A 230 2.67 -32.25 -11.23
CA HIS A 230 3.50 -31.16 -11.73
C HIS A 230 2.66 -29.97 -12.25
N ASP A 231 1.49 -30.24 -12.83
CA ASP A 231 0.60 -29.19 -13.33
C ASP A 231 -0.04 -28.36 -12.20
N VAL A 232 -0.37 -28.99 -11.07
CA VAL A 232 -0.86 -28.29 -9.87
C VAL A 232 0.23 -27.35 -9.33
N TRP A 233 1.46 -27.84 -9.18
CA TRP A 233 2.60 -27.02 -8.76
C TRP A 233 2.90 -25.87 -9.72
N ARG A 234 2.73 -26.07 -11.04
CA ARG A 234 2.86 -25.00 -12.03
C ARG A 234 1.80 -23.91 -11.82
N LYS A 235 0.54 -24.29 -11.56
CA LYS A 235 -0.54 -23.33 -11.27
C LYS A 235 -0.29 -22.56 -9.98
N ILE A 236 0.14 -23.24 -8.92
CA ILE A 236 0.53 -22.62 -7.65
C ILE A 236 1.67 -21.62 -7.89
N LEU A 237 2.69 -22.00 -8.67
CA LEU A 237 3.81 -21.11 -8.95
C LEU A 237 3.38 -19.87 -9.73
N THR A 238 2.52 -20.02 -10.74
CA THR A 238 1.96 -18.88 -11.49
C THR A 238 1.29 -17.88 -10.53
N LEU A 239 0.55 -18.38 -9.54
CA LEU A 239 -0.11 -17.53 -8.56
C LEU A 239 0.88 -16.84 -7.60
N TYR A 240 1.84 -17.56 -7.02
CA TYR A 240 2.70 -17.00 -5.96
C TYR A 240 4.04 -16.43 -6.41
N LYS A 241 4.49 -16.66 -7.65
CA LYS A 241 5.77 -16.10 -8.14
C LYS A 241 5.78 -14.57 -8.03
N GLY A 242 6.77 -14.00 -7.35
CA GLY A 242 6.86 -12.56 -7.10
C GLY A 242 6.13 -12.09 -5.84
N VAL A 243 5.40 -12.97 -5.14
CA VAL A 243 4.81 -12.65 -3.83
C VAL A 243 5.91 -12.62 -2.79
N ARG A 244 5.88 -11.60 -1.93
CA ARG A 244 6.82 -11.45 -0.82
C ARG A 244 6.31 -12.16 0.42
N CYS A 245 7.19 -12.89 1.09
CA CYS A 245 6.92 -13.56 2.34
C CYS A 245 7.93 -13.11 3.41
N THR A 246 7.51 -13.02 4.67
CA THR A 246 8.41 -13.04 5.83
C THR A 246 8.71 -14.48 6.23
N LEU A 247 9.79 -14.67 6.99
CA LEU A 247 10.12 -15.98 7.56
C LEU A 247 9.42 -16.12 8.92
N THR A 248 8.74 -17.26 9.16
CA THR A 248 7.99 -17.49 10.41
C THR A 248 8.88 -17.47 11.65
N TYR A 249 10.13 -17.95 11.53
CA TYR A 249 11.14 -17.96 12.59
C TYR A 249 12.00 -16.68 12.65
N ASP A 250 11.87 -15.76 11.69
CA ASP A 250 12.60 -14.49 11.65
C ASP A 250 11.84 -13.45 10.80
N GLN A 251 10.89 -12.76 11.43
CA GLN A 251 10.02 -11.79 10.74
C GLN A 251 10.78 -10.55 10.22
N SER A 252 12.02 -10.32 10.66
CA SER A 252 12.88 -9.26 10.15
C SER A 252 13.47 -9.58 8.77
N ARG A 253 13.26 -10.80 8.28
CA ARG A 253 13.67 -11.28 6.97
C ARG A 253 12.46 -11.45 6.09
N SER A 254 12.58 -10.96 4.86
CA SER A 254 11.64 -11.26 3.80
C SER A 254 12.35 -11.83 2.57
N ILE A 255 11.62 -12.66 1.84
CA ILE A 255 12.03 -13.24 0.57
C ILE A 255 10.92 -13.02 -0.45
N VAL A 256 11.28 -13.02 -1.73
CA VAL A 256 10.32 -13.01 -2.84
C VAL A 256 10.35 -14.39 -3.48
N ILE A 257 9.18 -15.00 -3.65
CA ILE A 257 9.04 -16.32 -4.25
C ILE A 257 9.49 -16.26 -5.71
N GLY A 258 10.53 -17.01 -6.08
CA GLY A 258 11.06 -17.05 -7.44
C GLY A 258 10.57 -18.27 -8.22
N SER A 259 10.86 -19.45 -7.70
CA SER A 259 10.48 -20.74 -8.29
C SER A 259 10.33 -21.82 -7.21
N PHE A 260 9.85 -22.99 -7.61
CA PHE A 260 9.93 -24.21 -6.80
C PHE A 260 11.15 -25.05 -7.20
N THR A 261 11.64 -25.88 -6.28
CA THR A 261 12.65 -26.89 -6.58
C THR A 261 12.06 -28.00 -7.45
N SER A 262 12.91 -28.68 -8.21
CA SER A 262 12.52 -29.85 -9.02
C SER A 262 12.41 -31.13 -8.19
N GLN A 263 13.18 -31.23 -7.10
CA GLN A 263 13.16 -32.36 -6.19
C GLN A 263 12.33 -32.06 -4.92
N PRO A 264 11.76 -33.11 -4.28
CA PRO A 264 11.08 -33.00 -3.00
C PRO A 264 11.98 -32.51 -1.88
N LEU A 265 11.38 -31.93 -0.84
CA LEU A 265 12.05 -31.34 0.30
C LEU A 265 12.97 -32.32 1.04
N ALA A 266 12.54 -33.58 1.17
CA ALA A 266 13.31 -34.65 1.81
C ALA A 266 14.66 -34.95 1.12
N GLU A 267 14.76 -34.65 -0.17
CA GLU A 267 15.96 -34.92 -0.98
C GLU A 267 16.86 -33.69 -1.13
N ILE A 268 16.50 -32.55 -0.52
CA ILE A 268 17.28 -31.32 -0.65
C ILE A 268 18.40 -31.32 0.37
N GLU A 269 19.62 -31.27 -0.14
CA GLU A 269 20.82 -30.99 0.63
C GLU A 269 21.31 -29.56 0.38
N ILE A 270 21.81 -28.91 1.42
CA ILE A 270 22.44 -27.60 1.35
C ILE A 270 23.85 -27.63 1.90
N ARG A 271 24.71 -26.81 1.31
CA ARG A 271 26.07 -26.60 1.80
C ARG A 271 26.13 -25.31 2.62
N LEU A 272 26.49 -25.44 3.90
CA LEU A 272 26.66 -24.30 4.79
C LEU A 272 28.01 -23.62 4.52
N ALA A 273 28.04 -22.29 4.61
CA ALA A 273 29.27 -21.53 4.47
C ALA A 273 30.30 -21.98 5.53
N GLY A 274 31.52 -22.31 5.10
CA GLY A 274 32.56 -22.84 5.96
C GLY A 274 32.48 -24.34 6.26
N SER A 275 31.50 -25.06 5.71
CA SER A 275 31.42 -26.52 5.78
C SER A 275 31.76 -27.18 4.43
N SER A 276 32.49 -28.30 4.48
CA SER A 276 32.67 -29.20 3.34
C SER A 276 31.53 -30.22 3.22
N ALA A 277 30.81 -30.49 4.30
CA ALA A 277 29.71 -31.44 4.32
C ALA A 277 28.38 -30.79 3.90
N ASN A 278 27.62 -31.53 3.11
CA ASN A 278 26.22 -31.26 2.84
C ASN A 278 25.37 -31.63 4.06
N VAL A 279 24.30 -30.88 4.30
CA VAL A 279 23.34 -31.13 5.36
C VAL A 279 21.94 -31.17 4.73
N SER A 280 21.11 -32.11 5.17
CA SER A 280 19.68 -32.13 4.80
C SER A 280 19.02 -30.80 5.16
N LEU A 281 18.23 -30.26 4.23
CA LEU A 281 17.47 -29.04 4.46
C LEU A 281 16.51 -29.20 5.63
N VAL A 282 15.87 -30.36 5.74
CA VAL A 282 14.95 -30.69 6.84
C VAL A 282 15.68 -30.64 8.18
N ASP A 283 16.84 -31.31 8.28
CA ASP A 283 17.64 -31.33 9.50
C ASP A 283 18.20 -29.95 9.86
N PHE A 284 18.54 -29.14 8.85
CA PHE A 284 18.95 -27.76 9.07
C PHE A 284 17.84 -26.93 9.72
N PHE A 285 16.61 -27.02 9.21
CA PHE A 285 15.47 -26.27 9.78
C PHE A 285 15.09 -26.79 11.17
N ALA A 286 15.05 -28.10 11.37
CA ALA A 286 14.78 -28.68 12.69
C ALA A 286 15.84 -28.25 13.72
N ASN A 287 17.13 -28.48 13.43
CA ASN A 287 18.18 -28.33 14.44
C ASN A 287 18.74 -26.90 14.57
N LYS A 288 18.71 -26.09 13.51
CA LYS A 288 19.28 -24.72 13.52
C LYS A 288 18.23 -23.63 13.60
N LYS A 289 17.00 -23.90 13.20
CA LYS A 289 15.90 -22.92 13.19
C LYS A 289 14.77 -23.26 14.14
N ASP A 290 14.81 -24.42 14.79
CA ASP A 290 13.75 -24.91 15.67
C ASP A 290 12.40 -24.93 14.95
N VAL A 291 12.42 -25.39 13.70
CA VAL A 291 11.25 -25.50 12.84
C VAL A 291 11.04 -26.96 12.47
N GLU A 292 9.92 -27.50 12.90
CA GLU A 292 9.45 -28.80 12.46
C GLU A 292 8.75 -28.70 11.10
N ILE A 293 9.03 -29.67 10.23
CA ILE A 293 8.42 -29.77 8.91
C ILE A 293 7.44 -30.93 8.92
N PRO A 294 6.15 -30.68 8.63
CA PRO A 294 5.14 -31.75 8.63
C PRO A 294 5.47 -32.87 7.63
N ALA A 295 5.16 -34.11 8.00
CA ALA A 295 5.50 -35.30 7.22
C ALA A 295 4.94 -35.25 5.79
N GLU A 296 3.73 -34.72 5.62
CA GLU A 296 3.09 -34.55 4.32
C GLU A 296 3.82 -33.57 3.40
N GLN A 297 4.60 -32.63 3.96
CA GLN A 297 5.35 -31.63 3.21
C GLN A 297 6.74 -32.12 2.79
N LEU A 298 7.21 -33.25 3.30
CA LEU A 298 8.50 -33.84 2.90
C LEU A 298 8.56 -34.19 1.41
N TYR A 299 7.39 -34.49 0.83
CA TYR A 299 7.23 -34.78 -0.60
C TYR A 299 6.98 -33.54 -1.46
N TRP A 300 6.87 -32.35 -0.86
CA TRP A 300 6.59 -31.11 -1.58
C TRP A 300 7.91 -30.48 -2.04
N PRO A 301 7.91 -29.68 -3.12
CA PRO A 301 9.07 -28.88 -3.46
C PRO A 301 9.27 -27.74 -2.45
N ALA A 302 10.51 -27.28 -2.34
CA ALA A 302 10.85 -26.07 -1.61
C ALA A 302 10.77 -24.83 -2.51
N VAL A 303 10.72 -23.65 -1.91
CA VAL A 303 10.75 -22.36 -2.61
C VAL A 303 12.19 -21.88 -2.78
N ARG A 304 12.55 -21.47 -4.00
CA ARG A 304 13.77 -20.69 -4.29
C ARG A 304 13.44 -19.21 -4.31
N ALA A 305 14.22 -18.42 -3.58
CA ALA A 305 14.04 -16.97 -3.55
C ALA A 305 14.56 -16.30 -4.83
N THR A 306 13.86 -15.28 -5.33
CA THR A 306 14.25 -14.54 -6.56
C THR A 306 15.64 -13.91 -6.46
N ALA A 307 16.01 -13.38 -5.30
CA ALA A 307 17.29 -12.67 -5.11
C ALA A 307 18.51 -13.60 -4.99
N SER A 308 18.30 -14.89 -4.74
CA SER A 308 19.37 -15.86 -4.57
C SER A 308 18.84 -17.26 -4.87
N ALA A 309 19.22 -17.80 -6.03
CA ALA A 309 18.81 -19.13 -6.47
C ALA A 309 19.25 -20.25 -5.51
N ASN A 310 20.30 -20.00 -4.71
CA ASN A 310 20.83 -20.90 -3.70
C ASN A 310 20.08 -20.82 -2.36
N SER A 311 19.21 -19.82 -2.18
CA SER A 311 18.39 -19.68 -0.97
C SER A 311 17.10 -20.46 -1.14
N VAL A 312 17.00 -21.58 -0.42
CA VAL A 312 15.90 -22.53 -0.49
C VAL A 312 15.15 -22.57 0.84
N PHE A 313 13.82 -22.55 0.80
CA PHE A 313 12.95 -22.49 1.98
C PHE A 313 11.79 -23.49 1.87
N PRO A 314 11.51 -24.28 2.92
CA PRO A 314 10.24 -25.00 3.05
C PRO A 314 9.04 -24.05 2.91
N VAL A 315 7.89 -24.56 2.45
CA VAL A 315 6.70 -23.70 2.28
C VAL A 315 6.09 -23.26 3.61
N ASN A 316 6.16 -24.07 4.67
CA ASN A 316 5.60 -23.76 6.00
C ASN A 316 6.34 -22.64 6.72
N VAL A 317 7.59 -22.32 6.31
CA VAL A 317 8.34 -21.21 6.92
C VAL A 317 8.06 -19.86 6.28
N LEU A 318 7.20 -19.81 5.27
CA LEU A 318 6.92 -18.60 4.50
C LEU A 318 5.54 -18.04 4.87
N GLN A 319 5.53 -16.88 5.54
CA GLN A 319 4.31 -16.14 5.85
C GLN A 319 4.10 -15.08 4.77
N ILE A 320 2.98 -15.11 4.05
CA ILE A 320 2.65 -14.10 3.03
C ILE A 320 2.51 -12.74 3.71
N MET A 321 3.25 -11.74 3.21
CA MET A 321 3.15 -10.38 3.74
C MET A 321 1.77 -9.76 3.42
N PRO A 322 1.19 -8.97 4.34
CA PRO A 322 -0.12 -8.36 4.14
C PRO A 322 -0.14 -7.32 3.02
N ASN A 323 -1.37 -7.00 2.57
CA ASN A 323 -1.65 -5.91 1.62
C ASN A 323 -0.95 -6.05 0.26
N GLN A 324 -0.72 -7.28 -0.18
CA GLN A 324 -0.24 -7.59 -1.53
C GLN A 324 -1.43 -7.87 -2.42
N ARG A 325 -1.63 -7.05 -3.46
CA ARG A 325 -2.71 -7.25 -4.43
C ARG A 325 -2.39 -8.44 -5.32
N VAL A 326 -3.43 -9.17 -5.71
CA VAL A 326 -3.34 -10.13 -6.82
C VAL A 326 -3.27 -9.32 -8.12
N PRO A 327 -2.19 -9.42 -8.90
CA PRO A 327 -2.08 -8.72 -10.17
C PRO A 327 -3.08 -9.23 -11.21
N MET A 328 -3.44 -8.40 -12.19
CA MET A 328 -4.43 -8.75 -13.22
C MET A 328 -4.02 -9.99 -14.02
N GLU A 329 -2.74 -10.13 -14.31
CA GLU A 329 -2.17 -11.27 -15.05
C GLU A 329 -2.26 -12.60 -14.30
N LYS A 330 -2.62 -12.58 -13.01
CA LYS A 330 -2.81 -13.76 -12.16
C LYS A 330 -4.26 -14.01 -11.77
N MET A 331 -5.19 -13.21 -12.29
CA MET A 331 -6.61 -13.40 -12.05
C MET A 331 -7.09 -14.64 -12.81
N SER A 332 -7.49 -15.68 -12.09
CA SER A 332 -8.24 -16.79 -12.65
C SER A 332 -9.69 -16.37 -12.92
N GLU A 333 -10.37 -17.14 -13.77
CA GLU A 333 -11.81 -16.96 -14.03
C GLU A 333 -12.63 -16.93 -12.74
N SER A 334 -12.31 -17.79 -11.76
CA SER A 334 -12.96 -17.80 -10.45
C SER A 334 -12.76 -16.51 -9.65
N ILE A 335 -11.56 -15.93 -9.68
CA ILE A 335 -11.27 -14.66 -9.00
C ILE A 335 -11.99 -13.52 -9.71
N SER A 336 -11.94 -13.49 -11.05
CA SER A 336 -12.64 -12.48 -11.85
C SER A 336 -14.15 -12.53 -11.64
N ALA A 337 -14.76 -13.72 -11.64
CA ALA A 337 -16.18 -13.90 -11.39
C ALA A 337 -16.58 -13.42 -9.99
N ALA A 338 -15.77 -13.73 -8.96
CA ALA A 338 -16.01 -13.25 -7.61
C ALA A 338 -15.92 -11.72 -7.52
N LEU A 339 -14.94 -11.09 -8.16
CA LEU A 339 -14.81 -9.63 -8.19
C LEU A 339 -15.98 -8.95 -8.92
N LEU A 340 -16.53 -9.57 -9.96
CA LEU A 340 -17.72 -9.06 -10.67
C LEU A 340 -18.99 -9.22 -9.84
N LYS A 341 -19.12 -10.30 -9.07
CA LYS A 341 -20.26 -10.53 -8.17
C LYS A 341 -20.23 -9.59 -6.96
N ASP A 342 -19.04 -9.36 -6.41
CA ASP A 342 -18.80 -8.47 -5.26
C ASP A 342 -18.65 -7.00 -5.69
N ALA A 343 -18.73 -6.70 -6.99
CA ALA A 343 -18.77 -5.32 -7.45
C ALA A 343 -20.10 -4.71 -6.98
N PRO A 344 -20.09 -3.59 -6.25
CA PRO A 344 -21.33 -2.90 -5.91
C PRO A 344 -22.07 -2.59 -7.22
N ALA A 345 -23.34 -2.98 -7.28
CA ALA A 345 -24.20 -2.78 -8.44
C ALA A 345 -24.42 -1.28 -8.70
N ALA A 346 -23.46 -0.62 -9.35
CA ALA A 346 -23.57 0.77 -9.78
C ALA A 346 -24.31 0.90 -11.13
N TYR A 347 -24.83 -0.21 -11.69
CA TYR A 347 -25.50 -0.25 -12.99
C TYR A 347 -26.72 -1.18 -13.02
N ALA A 348 -27.44 -1.31 -11.90
CA ALA A 348 -28.85 -1.73 -11.97
C ALA A 348 -29.68 -0.45 -12.15
N THR A 349 -30.07 -0.21 -13.38
CA THR A 349 -30.93 0.89 -13.81
C THR A 349 -32.29 0.82 -13.11
N ASP A 350 -32.55 1.75 -12.19
CA ASP A 350 -33.90 2.28 -11.99
C ASP A 350 -33.92 3.69 -12.58
N HIS A 351 -33.98 3.76 -13.90
CA HIS A 351 -34.56 4.93 -14.56
C HIS A 351 -36.08 4.89 -14.36
N ALA A 352 -36.53 5.26 -13.16
CA ALA A 352 -37.85 5.84 -13.01
C ALA A 352 -37.72 7.34 -13.34
N PRO A 353 -38.41 7.88 -14.35
CA PRO A 353 -38.44 9.32 -14.57
C PRO A 353 -39.12 9.95 -13.35
N ASN A 354 -38.40 10.80 -12.65
CA ASN A 354 -38.89 11.54 -11.50
C ASN A 354 -39.99 12.53 -11.99
N PRO A 355 -41.28 12.32 -11.68
CA PRO A 355 -42.34 13.22 -12.14
C PRO A 355 -42.52 14.29 -11.05
N GLY A 356 -41.69 15.34 -11.08
CA GLY A 356 -41.78 16.34 -10.02
C GLY A 356 -40.68 17.37 -9.99
N PHE A 357 -40.37 18.01 -11.11
CA PHE A 357 -39.70 19.32 -11.10
C PHE A 357 -40.29 20.18 -12.21
N SER A 358 -41.52 20.66 -11.99
CA SER A 358 -42.10 21.78 -12.71
C SER A 358 -41.68 23.07 -12.03
N GLY A 359 -40.98 23.95 -12.74
CA GLY A 359 -40.89 25.37 -12.37
C GLY A 359 -39.51 25.99 -12.51
N PHE A 360 -39.16 26.39 -13.73
CA PHE A 360 -38.43 27.64 -13.94
C PHE A 360 -39.18 28.44 -15.02
N PRO A 361 -39.33 29.77 -14.85
CA PRO A 361 -40.06 30.62 -15.78
C PRO A 361 -39.27 30.84 -17.07
N GLU A 362 -40.01 31.00 -18.16
CA GLU A 362 -39.53 31.30 -19.50
C GLU A 362 -38.55 32.48 -19.50
N ALA A 363 -37.40 32.27 -20.13
CA ALA A 363 -36.49 33.35 -20.50
C ALA A 363 -37.07 34.10 -21.70
N ILE A 364 -37.30 35.38 -21.49
CA ILE A 364 -37.68 36.39 -22.49
C ILE A 364 -36.65 36.39 -23.63
N SER A 365 -37.13 36.18 -24.86
CA SER A 365 -36.37 36.36 -26.10
C SER A 365 -35.96 37.83 -26.31
N PRO A 366 -34.73 38.13 -26.75
CA PRO A 366 -34.40 39.45 -27.27
C PRO A 366 -34.80 39.55 -28.74
N ASP A 367 -35.52 40.62 -29.05
CA ASP A 367 -35.92 41.06 -30.38
C ASP A 367 -34.74 41.07 -31.37
N ARG A 368 -34.95 40.42 -32.51
CA ARG A 368 -34.20 40.70 -33.74
C ARG A 368 -35.06 41.58 -34.63
N ASN A 369 -34.63 42.84 -34.74
CA ASN A 369 -34.95 43.71 -35.87
C ASN A 369 -34.78 42.98 -37.20
N THR A 370 -35.84 42.91 -37.99
CA THR A 370 -35.76 42.79 -39.45
C THR A 370 -36.41 44.01 -40.08
N SER A 371 -35.57 44.80 -40.71
CA SER A 371 -35.89 45.78 -41.73
C SER A 371 -36.50 45.13 -42.98
N GLY A 372 -37.50 45.78 -43.58
CA GLY A 372 -37.74 45.75 -45.02
C GLY A 372 -39.13 45.25 -45.45
N GLY A 373 -39.93 46.14 -46.04
CA GLY A 373 -41.14 45.84 -46.80
C GLY A 373 -42.33 46.67 -46.40
#